data_AF-A0A8S3ESL2-F1
#
_entry.id   AF-A0A8S3ESL2-F1
#
_cell.length_a   1.000
_cell.length_b   1.000
_cell.length_c   1.000
_cell.angle_alpha   90.00
_cell.angle_beta   90.00
_cell.angle_gamma   90.00
#
_symmetry.space_group_name_H-M   'P 1'
#
loop_
_entity.id
_entity.type
_entity.pdbx_description
1 polymer ?
#
loop_
_entity_poly.entity_id
_entity_poly.type
_entity_poly.pdbx_seq_one_letter_code
_entity_poly.pdbx_strand_id
1 'polypeptide(L)'
;VDAQLLSFGLTLNNKIFVVTDNENKMRAAFKEKCTRIGCSIHYLSKQLEHSFTSEEIDRTFVRCTEIQKLFDNVKKVVTHVRRTHRQVKLKQKLQLYSDTRFNGAFYMLNVFLNVFDDIGSVLSSGYIDYLTGVDKDLLEEVCQFLIVFDNAINQLSEEERPTMHQVLPIRQLLIDHCEVIFEDSSELKELKLFLGERIRSVWILQDQHYICTFLHPRLKRFDTAPHEKDIAFNLVKQELLARISTPSVTTDTASKAVATDGTVIIDSTAPVNSNNLLDRCFDKPRPITSSDATPVKELNDYMALVVADEQS
;
A
#
# COMPACT_ATOMS: atom_id res chain seq x y z
N VAL A 1 -12.60 13.40 -18.73
CA VAL A 1 -12.99 12.08 -18.17
C VAL A 1 -14.29 11.61 -18.80
N ASP A 2 -15.41 12.31 -18.59
CA ASP A 2 -16.75 11.85 -19.02
C ASP A 2 -16.85 11.55 -20.53
N ALA A 3 -16.38 12.44 -21.42
CA ALA A 3 -16.43 12.19 -22.87
C ALA A 3 -15.62 10.98 -23.33
N GLN A 4 -14.49 10.69 -22.67
CA GLN A 4 -13.62 9.57 -23.00
C GLN A 4 -14.14 8.25 -22.41
N LEU A 5 -14.74 8.27 -21.22
CA LEU A 5 -15.44 7.09 -20.70
C LEU A 5 -16.68 6.76 -21.53
N LEU A 6 -17.42 7.79 -21.97
CA LEU A 6 -18.58 7.65 -22.84
C LEU A 6 -18.22 7.02 -24.19
N SER A 7 -17.03 7.31 -24.75
CA SER A 7 -16.59 6.63 -26.00
C SER A 7 -16.39 5.12 -25.83
N PHE A 8 -16.23 4.64 -24.59
CA PHE A 8 -16.20 3.20 -24.25
C PHE A 8 -17.53 2.72 -23.66
N GLY A 9 -18.60 3.52 -23.68
CA GLY A 9 -19.90 3.18 -23.08
C GLY A 9 -19.91 3.15 -21.55
N LEU A 10 -18.89 3.72 -20.90
CA LEU A 10 -18.76 3.76 -19.45
C LEU A 10 -19.31 5.06 -18.89
N THR A 11 -20.09 4.96 -17.81
CA THR A 11 -20.61 6.12 -17.06
C THR A 11 -20.28 5.98 -15.58
N LEU A 12 -19.68 7.02 -14.99
CA LEU A 12 -19.38 7.04 -13.56
C LEU A 12 -20.68 7.12 -12.74
N ASN A 13 -20.74 6.35 -11.68
CA ASN A 13 -21.79 6.40 -10.67
C ASN A 13 -21.25 5.88 -9.33
N ASN A 14 -22.08 5.92 -8.29
CA ASN A 14 -21.72 5.50 -6.93
C ASN A 14 -21.36 4.01 -6.77
N LYS A 15 -21.67 3.15 -7.76
CA LYS A 15 -21.27 1.73 -7.76
C LYS A 15 -19.91 1.49 -8.41
N ILE A 16 -19.38 2.49 -9.12
CA ILE A 16 -18.05 2.42 -9.74
C ILE A 16 -17.02 2.92 -8.75
N PHE A 17 -15.98 2.12 -8.55
CA PHE A 17 -14.81 2.48 -7.78
C PHE A 17 -13.73 3.01 -8.71
N VAL A 18 -13.16 4.16 -8.38
CA VAL A 18 -12.07 4.77 -9.15
C VAL A 18 -10.91 5.05 -8.21
N VAL A 19 -9.75 4.47 -8.50
CA VAL A 19 -8.50 4.77 -7.78
C VAL A 19 -7.79 5.90 -8.52
N THR A 20 -7.42 6.96 -7.81
CA THR A 20 -6.62 8.06 -8.37
C THR A 20 -5.55 8.49 -7.39
N ASP A 21 -4.57 9.28 -7.86
CA ASP A 21 -3.70 10.02 -6.96
C ASP A 21 -4.50 10.88 -5.95
N ASN A 22 -3.81 11.34 -4.92
CA ASN A 22 -4.41 12.07 -3.82
C ASN A 22 -4.38 13.59 -4.00
N GLU A 23 -4.11 14.09 -5.21
CA GLU A 23 -4.09 15.53 -5.48
C GLU A 23 -5.48 16.16 -5.37
N ASN A 24 -5.51 17.44 -5.00
CA ASN A 24 -6.74 18.20 -4.84
C ASN A 24 -7.57 18.25 -6.13
N LYS A 25 -6.91 18.29 -7.29
CA LYS A 25 -7.58 18.29 -8.60
C LYS A 25 -8.30 16.97 -8.86
N MET A 26 -7.66 15.84 -8.58
CA MET A 26 -8.28 14.53 -8.73
C MET A 26 -9.41 14.31 -7.73
N ARG A 27 -9.19 14.69 -6.46
CA ARG A 27 -10.26 14.66 -5.44
C ARG A 27 -11.49 15.46 -5.90
N ALA A 28 -11.29 16.67 -6.41
CA ALA A 28 -12.37 17.53 -6.91
C ALA A 28 -13.07 16.94 -8.15
N ALA A 29 -12.31 16.35 -9.09
CA ALA A 29 -12.85 15.79 -10.32
C ALA A 29 -13.81 14.61 -10.11
N PHE A 30 -13.59 13.82 -9.05
CA PHE A 30 -14.34 12.57 -8.80
C PHE A 30 -15.28 12.61 -7.58
N LYS A 31 -15.23 13.66 -6.75
CA LYS A 31 -15.93 13.77 -5.45
C LYS A 31 -17.40 13.33 -5.44
N GLU A 32 -18.14 13.67 -6.50
CA GLU A 32 -19.59 13.45 -6.58
C GLU A 32 -19.99 12.51 -7.72
N LYS A 33 -19.00 11.99 -8.47
CA LYS A 33 -19.25 11.19 -9.68
C LYS A 33 -19.20 9.69 -9.41
N CYS A 34 -18.39 9.26 -8.45
CA CYS A 34 -18.14 7.86 -8.16
C CYS A 34 -17.57 7.66 -6.76
N THR A 35 -17.38 6.41 -6.37
CA THR A 35 -16.67 6.08 -5.13
C THR A 35 -15.16 6.14 -5.38
N ARG A 36 -14.55 7.27 -5.02
CA ARG A 36 -13.10 7.47 -5.23
C ARG A 36 -12.29 6.83 -4.11
N ILE A 37 -11.25 6.09 -4.48
CA ILE A 37 -10.24 5.55 -3.57
C ILE A 37 -8.91 6.27 -3.79
N GLY A 38 -8.26 6.66 -2.70
CA GLY A 38 -6.93 7.26 -2.74
C GLY A 38 -5.83 6.24 -3.05
N CYS A 39 -4.97 6.54 -4.02
CA CYS A 39 -3.83 5.69 -4.34
C CYS A 39 -2.82 5.69 -3.18
N SER A 40 -2.62 4.51 -2.58
CA SER A 40 -1.66 4.25 -1.50
C SER A 40 -0.20 4.42 -1.92
N ILE A 41 0.14 4.04 -3.15
CA ILE A 41 1.50 4.20 -3.68
C ILE A 41 1.86 5.67 -3.80
N HIS A 42 1.00 6.45 -4.46
CA HIS A 42 1.19 7.90 -4.58
C HIS A 42 1.30 8.57 -3.21
N TYR A 43 0.54 8.09 -2.21
CA TYR A 43 0.67 8.57 -0.85
C TYR A 43 2.07 8.31 -0.28
N LEU A 44 2.54 7.06 -0.33
CA LEU A 44 3.83 6.64 0.21
C LEU A 44 4.99 7.39 -0.44
N SER A 45 5.02 7.41 -1.77
CA SER A 45 6.07 8.08 -2.52
C SER A 45 6.14 9.57 -2.22
N LYS A 46 4.99 10.22 -2.03
CA LYS A 46 4.95 11.62 -1.65
C LYS A 46 5.53 11.86 -0.25
N GLN A 47 5.25 10.99 0.73
CA GLN A 47 5.86 11.13 2.07
C GLN A 47 7.36 10.88 2.06
N LEU A 48 7.82 9.92 1.24
CA LEU A 48 9.25 9.69 1.03
C LEU A 48 9.91 10.91 0.37
N GLU A 49 9.38 11.41 -0.73
CA GLU A 49 9.87 12.64 -1.38
C GLU A 49 10.00 13.80 -0.39
N HIS A 50 8.95 14.00 0.41
CA HIS A 50 8.90 15.02 1.45
C HIS A 50 10.04 14.91 2.46
N SER A 51 10.38 13.69 2.91
CA SER A 51 11.50 13.48 3.83
C SER A 51 12.86 13.89 3.23
N PHE A 52 13.03 13.82 1.91
CA PHE A 52 14.29 14.13 1.23
C PHE A 52 14.40 15.53 0.65
N THR A 53 13.28 16.21 0.41
CA THR A 53 13.27 17.43 -0.43
C THR A 53 12.53 18.62 0.17
N SER A 54 11.70 18.40 1.19
CA SER A 54 10.84 19.44 1.74
C SER A 54 11.37 19.93 3.09
N GLU A 55 11.50 21.23 3.26
CA GLU A 55 11.84 21.82 4.57
C GLU A 55 10.60 21.94 5.48
N GLU A 56 9.42 22.10 4.89
CA GLU A 56 8.16 22.33 5.59
C GLU A 56 6.97 21.74 4.83
N ILE A 57 6.04 21.11 5.56
CA ILE A 57 4.81 20.51 5.02
C ILE A 57 3.68 20.83 5.97
N ASP A 58 2.55 21.31 5.45
CA ASP A 58 1.36 21.62 6.25
C ASP A 58 1.68 22.51 7.48
N ARG A 59 2.62 23.45 7.32
CA ARG A 59 3.14 24.33 8.38
C ARG A 59 3.97 23.66 9.48
N THR A 60 4.49 22.47 9.19
CA THR A 60 5.32 21.67 10.10
C THR A 60 6.68 21.44 9.45
N PHE A 61 7.75 21.78 10.17
CA PHE A 61 9.11 21.55 9.71
C PHE A 61 9.43 20.06 9.61
N VAL A 62 10.07 19.67 8.51
CA VAL A 62 10.61 18.33 8.32
C VAL A 62 11.97 18.26 8.98
N ARG A 63 12.07 17.52 10.07
CA ARG A 63 13.30 17.32 10.83
C ARG A 63 14.07 16.13 10.26
N CYS A 64 14.54 16.23 9.03
CA CYS A 64 15.37 15.20 8.38
C CYS A 64 16.61 15.82 7.73
N THR A 65 17.16 16.87 8.33
CA THR A 65 18.08 17.82 7.65
C THR A 65 19.36 17.17 7.14
N GLU A 66 19.99 16.27 7.91
CA GLU A 66 21.21 15.58 7.47
C GLU A 66 20.95 14.59 6.34
N ILE A 67 19.80 13.89 6.39
CA ILE A 67 19.37 12.99 5.30
C ILE A 67 19.05 13.78 4.03
N GLN A 68 18.46 14.97 4.16
CA GLN A 68 18.22 15.87 3.04
C GLN A 68 19.53 16.37 2.42
N LYS A 69 20.52 16.75 3.24
CA LYS A 69 21.87 17.11 2.77
C LYS A 69 22.56 15.94 2.06
N LEU A 70 22.50 14.75 2.63
CA LEU A 70 23.02 13.52 2.03
C LEU A 70 22.38 13.28 0.66
N PHE A 71 21.04 13.35 0.59
CA PHE A 71 20.29 13.18 -0.64
C PHE A 71 20.68 14.21 -1.71
N ASP A 72 20.81 15.48 -1.34
CA ASP A 72 21.22 16.56 -2.24
C ASP A 72 22.65 16.39 -2.75
N ASN A 73 23.58 15.98 -1.89
CA ASN A 73 24.96 15.70 -2.27
C ASN A 73 25.03 14.54 -3.28
N VAL A 74 24.34 13.44 -3.00
CA VAL A 74 24.21 12.31 -3.93
C VAL A 74 23.63 12.77 -5.27
N LYS A 75 22.52 13.52 -5.24
CA LYS A 75 21.84 14.03 -6.44
C LYS A 75 22.76 14.89 -7.30
N LYS A 76 23.57 15.78 -6.70
CA LYS A 76 24.54 16.64 -7.41
C LYS A 76 25.64 15.80 -8.08
N VAL A 77 26.20 14.84 -7.37
CA VAL A 77 27.25 13.95 -7.89
C VAL A 77 26.70 13.11 -9.06
N VAL A 78 25.55 12.47 -8.87
CA VAL A 78 24.88 11.67 -9.91
C VAL A 78 24.61 12.50 -11.16
N THR A 79 24.04 13.70 -10.98
CA THR A 79 23.71 14.60 -12.09
C THR A 79 24.96 14.98 -12.87
N HIS A 80 26.06 15.30 -12.18
CA HIS A 80 27.32 15.65 -12.84
C HIS A 80 27.96 14.50 -13.60
N VAL A 81 28.05 13.31 -13.00
CA VAL A 81 28.64 12.12 -13.64
C VAL A 81 27.85 11.74 -14.90
N ARG A 82 26.52 11.88 -14.86
CA ARG A 82 25.66 11.64 -16.02
C ARG A 82 25.81 12.72 -17.10
N ARG A 83 25.79 14.00 -16.72
CA ARG A 83 25.96 15.14 -17.64
C ARG A 83 27.32 15.12 -18.35
N THR A 84 28.37 14.64 -17.68
CA THR A 84 29.71 14.51 -18.25
C THR A 84 29.93 13.19 -18.99
N HIS A 85 28.91 12.34 -19.09
CA HIS A 85 28.97 11.01 -19.72
C HIS A 85 30.03 10.08 -19.14
N ARG A 86 30.47 10.30 -17.89
CA ARG A 86 31.53 9.52 -17.25
C ARG A 86 31.05 8.24 -16.56
N GLN A 87 29.74 8.04 -16.48
CA GLN A 87 29.13 6.81 -15.94
C GLN A 87 29.55 5.53 -16.67
N VAL A 88 30.07 5.62 -17.92
CA VAL A 88 30.59 4.48 -18.68
C VAL A 88 31.80 3.82 -18.02
N LYS A 89 32.46 4.52 -17.09
CA LYS A 89 33.61 4.02 -16.33
C LYS A 89 33.20 3.35 -15.00
N LEU A 90 31.92 3.38 -14.65
CA LEU A 90 31.39 2.77 -13.43
C LEU A 90 30.87 1.36 -13.75
N LYS A 91 30.96 0.46 -12.77
CA LYS A 91 30.41 -0.92 -12.88
C LYS A 91 28.89 -0.96 -13.02
N GLN A 92 28.19 0.07 -12.55
CA GLN A 92 26.74 0.21 -12.66
C GLN A 92 26.37 1.62 -13.11
N LYS A 93 25.31 1.72 -13.93
CA LYS A 93 24.78 3.00 -14.41
C LYS A 93 24.02 3.70 -13.28
N LEU A 94 24.47 4.89 -12.90
CA LEU A 94 23.79 5.75 -11.93
C LEU A 94 22.38 6.10 -12.40
N GLN A 95 21.43 6.09 -11.47
CA GLN A 95 20.03 6.43 -11.71
C GLN A 95 19.76 7.88 -11.32
N LEU A 96 19.12 8.66 -12.21
CA LEU A 96 18.66 9.99 -11.81
C LEU A 96 17.44 9.85 -10.92
N TYR A 97 17.38 10.70 -9.91
CA TYR A 97 16.14 10.92 -9.19
C TYR A 97 15.08 11.49 -10.13
N SER A 98 13.88 10.91 -10.05
CA SER A 98 12.67 11.36 -10.72
C SER A 98 11.58 11.42 -9.67
N ASP A 99 11.03 12.59 -9.43
CA ASP A 99 9.87 12.84 -8.57
C ASP A 99 8.63 12.07 -9.06
N THR A 100 8.51 11.87 -10.38
CA THR A 100 7.44 11.10 -11.01
C THR A 100 7.53 9.59 -10.83
N ARG A 101 8.67 9.04 -10.37
CA ARG A 101 8.83 7.59 -10.17
C ARG A 101 8.76 7.26 -8.69
N PHE A 102 7.80 6.43 -8.33
CA PHE A 102 7.45 6.11 -6.94
C PHE A 102 8.62 5.66 -6.04
N ASN A 103 9.63 4.99 -6.63
CA ASN A 103 10.82 4.48 -5.94
C ASN A 103 12.11 5.23 -6.30
N GLY A 104 11.99 6.43 -6.88
CA GLY A 104 13.13 7.15 -7.47
C GLY A 104 14.26 7.46 -6.48
N ALA A 105 13.92 7.76 -5.23
CA ALA A 105 14.89 8.07 -4.18
C ALA A 105 15.72 6.84 -3.81
N PHE A 106 15.06 5.72 -3.45
CA PHE A 106 15.74 4.48 -3.09
C PHE A 106 16.65 3.98 -4.20
N TYR A 107 16.18 3.90 -5.45
CA TYR A 107 17.01 3.41 -6.56
C TYR A 107 18.23 4.29 -6.81
N MET A 108 18.11 5.62 -6.71
CA MET A 108 19.27 6.51 -6.85
C MET A 108 20.29 6.25 -5.74
N LEU A 109 19.86 6.25 -4.48
CA LEU A 109 20.73 6.07 -3.31
C LEU A 109 21.40 4.70 -3.33
N ASN A 110 20.65 3.63 -3.56
CA ASN A 110 21.16 2.25 -3.56
C ASN A 110 22.18 2.01 -4.68
N VAL A 111 21.89 2.49 -5.91
CA VAL A 111 22.85 2.38 -7.02
C VAL A 111 24.09 3.23 -6.76
N PHE A 112 23.93 4.41 -6.16
CA PHE A 112 25.05 5.26 -5.77
C PHE A 112 25.94 4.57 -4.72
N LEU A 113 25.35 3.98 -3.69
CA LEU A 113 26.04 3.21 -2.65
C LEU A 113 26.86 2.08 -3.27
N ASN A 114 26.28 1.31 -4.20
CA ASN A 114 26.97 0.22 -4.87
C ASN A 114 28.24 0.65 -5.59
N VAL A 115 28.28 1.87 -6.14
CA VAL A 115 29.43 2.40 -6.88
C VAL A 115 30.22 3.44 -6.12
N PHE A 116 29.94 3.66 -4.83
CA PHE A 116 30.47 4.76 -4.02
C PHE A 116 31.99 4.90 -4.12
N ASP A 117 32.69 3.78 -3.94
CA ASP A 117 34.17 3.74 -3.93
C ASP A 117 34.77 4.01 -5.33
N ASP A 118 33.99 3.78 -6.39
CA ASP A 118 34.43 3.99 -7.77
C ASP A 118 34.19 5.44 -8.24
N ILE A 119 33.26 6.17 -7.61
CA ILE A 119 32.82 7.51 -8.04
C ILE A 119 33.94 8.54 -8.02
N GLY A 120 34.82 8.49 -7.02
CA GLY A 120 35.92 9.45 -6.88
C GLY A 120 36.80 9.53 -8.13
N SER A 121 37.01 8.40 -8.80
CA SER A 121 37.85 8.29 -10.01
C SER A 121 37.25 8.96 -11.25
N VAL A 122 35.92 9.13 -11.29
CA VAL A 122 35.19 9.71 -12.43
C VAL A 122 34.77 11.16 -12.18
N LEU A 123 34.84 11.62 -10.93
CA LEU A 123 34.39 12.93 -10.53
C LEU A 123 35.32 14.04 -11.02
N SER A 124 34.80 15.25 -11.17
CA SER A 124 35.63 16.44 -11.46
C SER A 124 35.97 17.13 -10.14
N SER A 125 37.12 17.81 -10.08
CA SER A 125 37.64 18.42 -8.82
C SER A 125 36.59 19.26 -8.09
N GLY A 126 35.83 20.09 -8.81
CA GLY A 126 34.77 20.93 -8.22
C GLY A 126 33.53 20.20 -7.68
N TYR A 127 33.48 18.87 -7.75
CA TYR A 127 32.39 18.06 -7.19
C TYR A 127 32.86 17.11 -6.08
N ILE A 128 34.16 17.05 -5.80
CA ILE A 128 34.73 16.17 -4.77
C ILE A 128 34.13 16.51 -3.39
N ASP A 129 33.97 17.80 -3.08
CA ASP A 129 33.39 18.24 -1.81
C ASP A 129 31.98 17.68 -1.57
N TYR A 130 31.17 17.51 -2.63
CA TYR A 130 29.85 16.88 -2.50
C TYR A 130 29.97 15.39 -2.17
N LEU A 131 30.93 14.67 -2.76
CA LEU A 131 31.17 13.26 -2.44
C LEU A 131 31.73 13.11 -1.02
N THR A 132 32.67 13.96 -0.61
CA THR A 132 33.22 13.99 0.75
C THR A 132 32.16 14.33 1.79
N GLY A 133 31.15 15.12 1.42
CA GLY A 133 29.99 15.41 2.24
C GLY A 133 28.92 14.30 2.28
N VAL A 134 29.15 13.14 1.65
CA VAL A 134 28.27 11.97 1.81
C VAL A 134 28.86 11.06 2.88
N ASP A 135 28.15 10.95 4.00
CA ASP A 135 28.40 9.91 4.99
C ASP A 135 27.94 8.56 4.42
N LYS A 136 28.91 7.65 4.21
CA LYS A 136 28.67 6.33 3.62
C LYS A 136 27.89 5.41 4.57
N ASP A 137 28.15 5.50 5.87
CA ASP A 137 27.50 4.64 6.87
C ASP A 137 26.03 5.05 7.00
N LEU A 138 25.75 6.36 7.04
CA LEU A 138 24.37 6.86 7.01
C LEU A 138 23.67 6.51 5.69
N LEU A 139 24.36 6.59 4.54
CA LEU A 139 23.80 6.19 3.25
C LEU A 139 23.38 4.72 3.25
N GLU A 140 24.22 3.83 3.79
CA GLU A 140 23.95 2.39 3.91
C GLU A 140 22.74 2.14 4.82
N GLU A 141 22.71 2.78 6.00
CA GLU A 141 21.60 2.70 6.94
C GLU A 141 20.27 3.17 6.31
N VAL A 142 20.26 4.31 5.62
CA VAL A 142 19.09 4.83 4.93
C VAL A 142 18.64 3.88 3.80
N CYS A 143 19.57 3.32 3.02
CA CYS A 143 19.21 2.34 1.97
C CYS A 143 18.57 1.08 2.57
N GLN A 144 19.15 0.57 3.66
CA GLN A 144 18.63 -0.60 4.35
C GLN A 144 17.26 -0.35 4.97
N PHE A 145 17.00 0.86 5.45
CA PHE A 145 15.68 1.25 5.94
C PHE A 145 14.64 1.36 4.80
N LEU A 146 15.01 1.99 3.68
CA LEU A 146 14.11 2.26 2.55
C LEU A 146 13.70 1.03 1.76
N ILE A 147 14.45 -0.08 1.81
CA ILE A 147 14.11 -1.31 1.07
C ILE A 147 12.72 -1.85 1.42
N VAL A 148 12.28 -1.68 2.67
CA VAL A 148 10.94 -2.13 3.11
C VAL A 148 9.84 -1.28 2.46
N PHE A 149 10.10 0.02 2.27
CA PHE A 149 9.19 0.91 1.54
C PHE A 149 9.15 0.58 0.05
N ASP A 150 10.30 0.29 -0.57
CA ASP A 150 10.36 -0.13 -1.98
C ASP A 150 9.56 -1.42 -2.19
N ASN A 151 9.75 -2.42 -1.34
CA ASN A 151 9.00 -3.67 -1.37
C ASN A 151 7.50 -3.45 -1.20
N ALA A 152 7.09 -2.60 -0.25
CA ALA A 152 5.68 -2.25 -0.05
C ALA A 152 5.07 -1.56 -1.28
N ILE A 153 5.79 -0.64 -1.90
CA ILE A 153 5.34 0.03 -3.12
C ILE A 153 5.22 -0.98 -4.26
N ASN A 154 6.22 -1.84 -4.47
CA ASN A 154 6.20 -2.85 -5.53
C ASN A 154 5.00 -3.80 -5.39
N GLN A 155 4.75 -4.30 -4.18
CA GLN A 155 3.59 -5.17 -3.93
C GLN A 155 2.25 -4.48 -4.17
N LEU A 156 2.10 -3.23 -3.73
CA LEU A 156 0.86 -2.48 -3.96
C LEU A 156 0.68 -2.07 -5.42
N SER A 157 1.75 -2.07 -6.21
CA SER A 157 1.76 -1.71 -7.63
C SER A 157 1.44 -2.88 -8.55
N GLU A 158 1.24 -4.08 -8.01
CA GLU A 158 0.88 -5.26 -8.81
C GLU A 158 -0.45 -5.04 -9.54
N GLU A 159 -0.47 -5.34 -10.84
CA GLU A 159 -1.64 -5.15 -11.72
C GLU A 159 -2.32 -6.48 -12.04
N GLU A 160 -1.59 -7.60 -11.98
CA GLU A 160 -2.10 -8.94 -12.32
C GLU A 160 -2.80 -9.64 -11.15
N ARG A 161 -2.59 -9.16 -9.93
CA ARG A 161 -3.15 -9.73 -8.69
C ARG A 161 -3.87 -8.68 -7.87
N PRO A 162 -4.94 -9.02 -7.12
CA PRO A 162 -5.61 -8.05 -6.26
C PRO A 162 -4.67 -7.52 -5.16
N THR A 163 -4.58 -6.20 -4.98
CA THR A 163 -3.68 -5.59 -3.97
C THR A 163 -4.40 -4.86 -2.83
N MET A 164 -5.69 -4.51 -3.01
CA MET A 164 -6.42 -3.66 -2.06
C MET A 164 -6.51 -4.24 -0.63
N HIS A 165 -6.53 -5.57 -0.52
CA HIS A 165 -6.55 -6.27 0.77
C HIS A 165 -5.23 -6.18 1.54
N GLN A 166 -4.13 -5.81 0.86
CA GLN A 166 -2.79 -5.70 1.45
C GLN A 166 -2.51 -4.30 2.01
N VAL A 167 -3.30 -3.29 1.64
CA VAL A 167 -3.07 -1.90 2.04
C VAL A 167 -3.03 -1.73 3.56
N LEU A 168 -3.99 -2.33 4.28
CA LEU A 168 -4.05 -2.25 5.75
C LEU A 168 -2.85 -2.94 6.43
N PRO A 169 -2.53 -4.21 6.15
CA PRO A 169 -1.36 -4.84 6.76
C PRO A 169 -0.03 -4.18 6.37
N ILE A 170 0.12 -3.71 5.12
CA ILE A 170 1.32 -2.97 4.69
C ILE A 170 1.43 -1.64 5.42
N ARG A 171 0.34 -0.91 5.60
CA ARG A 171 0.35 0.32 6.39
C ARG A 171 0.84 0.05 7.81
N GLN A 172 0.36 -1.02 8.45
CA GLN A 172 0.80 -1.38 9.80
C GLN A 172 2.27 -1.80 9.83
N LEU A 173 2.70 -2.65 8.88
CA LEU A 173 4.10 -3.04 8.73
C LEU A 173 5.03 -1.82 8.65
N LEU A 174 4.66 -0.80 7.85
CA LEU A 174 5.47 0.40 7.70
C LEU A 174 5.44 1.30 8.94
N ILE A 175 4.34 1.30 9.70
CA ILE A 175 4.27 1.98 11.00
C ILE A 175 5.25 1.31 11.98
N ASP A 176 5.22 -0.02 12.07
CA ASP A 176 6.07 -0.81 12.97
C ASP A 176 7.55 -0.67 12.56
N HIS A 177 7.84 -0.66 11.26
CA HIS A 177 9.18 -0.43 10.72
C HIS A 177 9.73 0.98 11.00
N CYS A 178 8.83 1.95 11.23
CA CYS A 178 9.18 3.30 11.65
C CYS A 178 9.33 3.45 13.17
N GLU A 179 9.20 2.38 13.96
CA GLU A 179 9.51 2.44 15.38
C GLU A 179 11.01 2.66 15.59
N VAL A 180 11.33 3.62 16.46
CA VAL A 180 12.69 3.98 16.82
C VAL A 180 13.25 2.94 17.78
N ILE A 181 14.41 2.41 17.45
CA ILE A 181 15.18 1.53 18.33
C ILE A 181 16.45 2.23 18.82
N PHE A 182 17.09 1.67 19.84
CA PHE A 182 18.25 2.31 20.48
C PHE A 182 19.43 2.44 19.51
N GLU A 183 19.60 1.43 18.66
CA GLU A 183 20.71 1.24 17.72
C GLU A 183 20.67 2.18 16.51
N ASP A 184 19.52 2.77 16.20
CA ASP A 184 19.39 3.71 15.07
C ASP A 184 20.28 4.95 15.26
N SER A 185 20.88 5.47 14.18
CA SER A 185 21.50 6.80 14.20
C SER A 185 20.50 7.90 14.56
N SER A 186 20.98 9.05 15.02
CA SER A 186 20.12 10.22 15.29
C SER A 186 19.30 10.62 14.05
N GLU A 187 19.94 10.56 12.90
CA GLU A 187 19.42 10.92 11.59
C GLU A 187 18.35 9.93 11.13
N LEU A 188 18.58 8.62 11.32
CA LEU A 188 17.56 7.61 11.01
C LEU A 188 16.36 7.73 11.94
N LYS A 189 16.58 7.99 13.24
CA LYS A 189 15.48 8.22 14.20
C LYS A 189 14.58 9.36 13.76
N GLU A 190 15.17 10.45 13.30
CA GLU A 190 14.48 11.60 12.74
C GLU A 190 13.60 11.22 11.54
N LEU A 191 14.15 10.47 10.58
CA LEU A 191 13.41 9.97 9.41
C LEU A 191 12.26 9.03 9.80
N LYS A 192 12.51 8.08 10.70
CA LYS A 192 11.53 7.13 11.21
C LYS A 192 10.37 7.83 11.91
N LEU A 193 10.67 8.77 12.80
CA LEU A 193 9.64 9.55 13.50
C LEU A 193 8.78 10.34 12.52
N PHE A 194 9.40 11.00 11.53
CA PHE A 194 8.67 11.73 10.51
C PHE A 194 7.75 10.81 9.70
N LEU A 195 8.29 9.75 9.08
CA LEU A 195 7.51 8.86 8.22
C LEU A 195 6.43 8.12 8.99
N GLY A 196 6.73 7.60 10.18
CA GLY A 196 5.78 6.90 11.03
C GLY A 196 4.59 7.79 11.39
N GLU A 197 4.83 9.04 11.79
CA GLU A 197 3.76 10.00 12.08
C GLU A 197 2.93 10.33 10.84
N ARG A 198 3.58 10.57 9.69
CA ARG A 198 2.86 10.84 8.44
C ARG A 198 1.98 9.66 8.06
N ILE A 199 2.52 8.43 8.03
CA ILE A 199 1.76 7.21 7.72
C ILE A 199 0.52 7.06 8.63
N ARG A 200 0.65 7.36 9.93
CA ARG A 200 -0.49 7.32 10.85
C ARG A 200 -1.53 8.39 10.54
N SER A 201 -1.10 9.64 10.35
CA SER A 201 -1.98 10.81 10.31
C SER A 201 -2.55 11.16 8.93
N VAL A 202 -1.83 10.83 7.84
CA VAL A 202 -2.19 11.27 6.48
C VAL A 202 -2.52 10.11 5.54
N TRP A 203 -2.06 8.89 5.81
CA TRP A 203 -2.51 7.71 5.06
C TRP A 203 -3.89 7.27 5.56
N ILE A 204 -4.92 7.90 5.02
CA ILE A 204 -6.29 7.62 5.41
C ILE A 204 -6.77 6.35 4.72
N LEU A 205 -7.03 5.32 5.52
CA LEU A 205 -7.74 4.13 5.06
C LEU A 205 -9.22 4.44 4.84
N GLN A 206 -9.81 3.73 3.91
CA GLN A 206 -11.23 3.80 3.53
C GLN A 206 -11.86 2.44 3.75
N ASP A 207 -13.18 2.39 3.90
CA ASP A 207 -13.97 1.19 4.18
C ASP A 207 -13.58 -0.01 3.29
N GLN A 208 -13.29 0.24 2.02
CA GLN A 208 -12.91 -0.80 1.07
C GLN A 208 -11.61 -1.51 1.46
N HIS A 209 -10.64 -0.80 2.04
CA HIS A 209 -9.40 -1.42 2.52
C HIS A 209 -9.69 -2.41 3.64
N TYR A 210 -10.52 -2.01 4.61
CA TYR A 210 -10.95 -2.87 5.73
C TYR A 210 -11.74 -4.09 5.25
N ILE A 211 -12.73 -3.86 4.39
CA ILE A 211 -13.57 -4.93 3.81
C ILE A 211 -12.70 -5.92 3.03
N CYS A 212 -11.83 -5.45 2.14
CA CYS A 212 -10.98 -6.31 1.32
C CYS A 212 -10.01 -7.13 2.19
N THR A 213 -9.39 -6.54 3.22
CA THR A 213 -8.55 -7.28 4.16
C THR A 213 -9.35 -8.35 4.91
N PHE A 214 -10.56 -8.03 5.36
CA PHE A 214 -11.40 -8.98 6.10
C PHE A 214 -11.92 -10.13 5.24
N LEU A 215 -12.23 -9.87 3.98
CA LEU A 215 -12.66 -10.92 3.04
C LEU A 215 -11.51 -11.83 2.59
N HIS A 216 -10.26 -11.45 2.84
CA HIS A 216 -9.11 -12.28 2.50
C HIS A 216 -8.90 -13.40 3.55
N PRO A 217 -8.94 -14.69 3.18
CA PRO A 217 -8.94 -15.80 4.13
C PRO A 217 -7.75 -15.84 5.10
N ARG A 218 -6.57 -15.39 4.65
CA ARG A 218 -5.34 -15.35 5.47
C ARG A 218 -5.25 -14.12 6.36
N LEU A 219 -5.98 -13.05 6.04
CA LEU A 219 -5.88 -11.76 6.74
C LEU A 219 -7.12 -11.44 7.60
N LYS A 220 -8.21 -12.22 7.49
CA LYS A 220 -9.45 -12.06 8.26
C LYS A 220 -9.28 -12.03 9.78
N ARG A 221 -8.13 -12.48 10.28
CA ARG A 221 -7.77 -12.46 11.70
C ARG A 221 -7.26 -11.10 12.18
N PHE A 222 -6.77 -10.26 11.28
CA PHE A 222 -6.18 -8.95 11.60
C PHE A 222 -5.02 -9.05 12.60
N ASP A 223 -4.17 -10.08 12.51
CA ASP A 223 -3.12 -10.31 13.50
C ASP A 223 -2.11 -9.13 13.57
N THR A 224 -1.94 -8.37 12.47
CA THR A 224 -1.11 -7.16 12.43
C THR A 224 -1.80 -5.93 12.99
N ALA A 225 -3.12 -5.79 12.83
CA ALA A 225 -3.89 -4.65 13.30
C ALA A 225 -5.17 -5.09 14.04
N PRO A 226 -5.05 -5.72 15.23
CA PRO A 226 -6.19 -6.39 15.88
C PRO A 226 -7.35 -5.45 16.21
N HIS A 227 -7.05 -4.19 16.52
CA HIS A 227 -8.03 -3.16 16.87
C HIS A 227 -8.93 -2.72 15.70
N GLU A 228 -8.53 -3.02 14.46
CA GLU A 228 -9.27 -2.64 13.25
C GLU A 228 -10.30 -3.70 12.83
N LYS A 229 -10.27 -4.88 13.44
CA LYS A 229 -11.12 -6.02 13.05
C LYS A 229 -12.61 -5.73 13.21
N ASP A 230 -12.99 -5.09 14.31
CA ASP A 230 -14.39 -4.77 14.60
C ASP A 230 -14.95 -3.76 13.61
N ILE A 231 -14.12 -2.83 13.13
CA ILE A 231 -14.47 -1.87 12.08
C ILE A 231 -14.79 -2.66 10.80
N ALA A 232 -13.89 -3.53 10.36
CA ALA A 232 -14.07 -4.32 9.14
C ALA A 232 -15.29 -5.24 9.22
N PHE A 233 -15.50 -5.92 10.35
CA PHE A 233 -16.67 -6.77 10.57
C PHE A 233 -17.99 -5.98 10.45
N ASN A 234 -18.06 -4.81 11.09
CA ASN A 234 -19.26 -3.97 11.05
C ASN A 234 -19.54 -3.45 9.64
N LEU A 235 -18.51 -3.05 8.90
CA LEU A 235 -18.64 -2.62 7.50
C LEU A 235 -19.18 -3.73 6.61
N VAL A 236 -18.63 -4.95 6.71
CA VAL A 236 -19.11 -6.11 5.95
C VAL A 236 -20.56 -6.46 6.33
N LYS A 237 -20.88 -6.43 7.63
CA LYS A 237 -22.25 -6.66 8.11
C LYS A 237 -23.23 -5.65 7.53
N GLN A 238 -22.88 -4.36 7.51
CA GLN A 238 -23.72 -3.31 6.94
C GLN A 238 -23.95 -3.52 5.44
N GLU A 239 -22.89 -3.84 4.69
CA GLU A 239 -22.99 -4.16 3.26
C GLU A 239 -23.91 -5.36 2.97
N LEU A 240 -23.82 -6.42 3.78
CA LEU A 240 -24.68 -7.59 3.63
C LEU A 240 -26.15 -7.27 3.95
N LEU A 241 -26.41 -6.51 5.03
CA LEU A 241 -27.76 -6.08 5.39
C LEU A 241 -28.40 -5.16 4.35
N ALA A 242 -27.61 -4.26 3.77
CA ALA A 242 -28.06 -3.37 2.69
C ALA A 242 -28.55 -4.16 1.47
N ARG A 243 -27.85 -5.25 1.12
CA ARG A 243 -28.22 -6.12 -0.02
C ARG A 243 -29.47 -6.94 0.25
N ILE A 244 -29.67 -7.41 1.48
CA ILE A 244 -30.87 -8.17 1.89
C ILE A 244 -32.11 -7.26 1.92
N SER A 245 -31.95 -5.98 2.26
CA SER A 245 -33.08 -5.05 2.43
C SER A 245 -33.60 -4.45 1.11
N THR A 246 -32.88 -4.60 0.00
CA THR A 246 -33.37 -4.28 -1.35
C THR A 246 -34.21 -5.45 -1.89
N PRO A 247 -35.54 -5.32 -2.02
CA PRO A 247 -36.34 -6.36 -2.65
C PRO A 247 -35.96 -6.48 -4.13
N SER A 248 -35.63 -7.68 -4.56
CA SER A 248 -35.55 -8.05 -5.97
C SER A 248 -36.93 -7.88 -6.58
N VAL A 249 -37.14 -6.81 -7.35
CA VAL A 249 -38.29 -6.72 -8.27
C VAL A 249 -38.01 -7.66 -9.43
N THR A 250 -38.29 -8.94 -9.22
CA THR A 250 -38.63 -9.86 -10.30
C THR A 250 -40.13 -10.05 -10.25
N THR A 251 -40.83 -9.17 -10.96
CA THR A 251 -42.19 -9.45 -11.43
C THR A 251 -42.11 -10.53 -12.50
N ASP A 252 -42.11 -11.79 -12.09
CA ASP A 252 -42.50 -12.86 -13.00
C ASP A 252 -44.02 -13.01 -12.93
N THR A 253 -44.65 -12.44 -13.96
CA THR A 253 -46.05 -12.65 -14.31
C THR A 253 -46.37 -14.13 -14.39
N ALA A 254 -47.32 -14.54 -13.55
CA ALA A 254 -47.95 -15.84 -13.56
C ALA A 254 -48.44 -16.24 -14.97
N SER A 255 -48.07 -17.45 -15.40
CA SER A 255 -48.84 -18.20 -16.39
C SER A 255 -49.35 -19.48 -15.74
N LYS A 256 -50.68 -19.55 -15.62
CA LYS A 256 -51.46 -20.71 -15.18
C LYS A 256 -51.24 -21.90 -16.12
N ALA A 257 -51.05 -23.09 -15.58
CA ALA A 257 -51.44 -24.34 -16.22
C ALA A 257 -51.99 -25.32 -15.15
N VAL A 258 -53.10 -25.95 -15.49
CA VAL A 258 -53.95 -26.79 -14.64
C VAL A 258 -53.52 -28.26 -14.72
N ALA A 259 -53.52 -28.89 -13.54
CA ALA A 259 -53.56 -30.31 -13.11
C ALA A 259 -53.49 -31.48 -14.12
N THR A 260 -52.77 -32.55 -13.70
CA THR A 260 -53.37 -33.87 -13.40
C THR A 260 -52.49 -34.73 -12.46
N ASP A 261 -53.10 -35.11 -11.34
CA ASP A 261 -53.12 -36.37 -10.57
C ASP A 261 -51.88 -37.26 -10.36
N GLY A 262 -51.68 -37.66 -9.09
CA GLY A 262 -50.69 -38.66 -8.65
C GLY A 262 -50.31 -38.56 -7.17
N THR A 263 -51.19 -39.03 -6.28
CA THR A 263 -51.08 -39.06 -4.81
C THR A 263 -49.89 -39.86 -4.26
N VAL A 264 -49.08 -39.30 -3.34
CA VAL A 264 -48.49 -40.03 -2.19
C VAL A 264 -48.42 -39.10 -0.95
N ILE A 265 -48.62 -39.72 0.20
CA ILE A 265 -49.02 -39.22 1.52
C ILE A 265 -47.88 -38.53 2.32
N ILE A 266 -48.27 -37.41 2.93
CA ILE A 266 -47.84 -36.68 4.13
C ILE A 266 -46.69 -37.28 4.98
N ASP A 267 -45.68 -36.47 5.30
CA ASP A 267 -45.20 -36.36 6.69
C ASP A 267 -44.91 -34.89 7.05
N SER A 268 -45.45 -34.46 8.20
CA SER A 268 -45.35 -33.11 8.73
C SER A 268 -44.22 -33.05 9.75
N THR A 269 -43.13 -32.31 9.48
CA THR A 269 -42.35 -31.68 10.56
C THR A 269 -41.65 -30.39 10.10
N ALA A 270 -41.91 -29.33 10.90
CA ALA A 270 -41.14 -28.10 11.11
C ALA A 270 -41.19 -26.95 10.08
N PRO A 271 -41.40 -25.70 10.55
CA PRO A 271 -41.37 -24.52 9.71
C PRO A 271 -39.92 -24.20 9.31
N VAL A 272 -39.65 -24.12 8.01
CA VAL A 272 -38.42 -23.55 7.47
C VAL A 272 -38.44 -22.06 7.78
N ASN A 273 -37.81 -21.68 8.88
CA ASN A 273 -37.63 -20.28 9.25
C ASN A 273 -36.14 -19.96 9.43
N SER A 274 -35.80 -18.80 8.87
CA SER A 274 -34.56 -18.03 9.01
C SER A 274 -33.31 -18.47 8.24
N ASN A 275 -33.04 -17.66 7.22
CA ASN A 275 -31.74 -17.29 6.66
C ASN A 275 -30.56 -17.49 7.62
N ASN A 276 -29.80 -18.57 7.43
CA ASN A 276 -28.55 -18.79 8.15
C ASN A 276 -27.35 -18.94 7.22
N LEU A 277 -27.31 -18.10 6.18
CA LEU A 277 -26.16 -17.97 5.29
C LEU A 277 -24.95 -17.38 6.04
N LEU A 278 -25.19 -16.47 6.99
CA LEU A 278 -24.15 -15.79 7.77
C LEU A 278 -23.43 -16.72 8.75
N ASP A 279 -24.15 -17.64 9.40
CA ASP A 279 -23.56 -18.65 10.29
C ASP A 279 -22.67 -19.66 9.57
N ARG A 280 -22.81 -19.78 8.24
CA ARG A 280 -21.96 -20.64 7.40
C ARG A 280 -20.71 -19.92 6.87
N CYS A 281 -20.70 -18.59 6.81
CA CYS A 281 -19.58 -17.81 6.28
C CYS A 281 -18.50 -17.50 7.32
N PHE A 282 -18.81 -17.65 8.61
CA PHE A 282 -17.87 -17.36 9.70
C PHE A 282 -17.59 -18.62 10.50
N ASP A 283 -16.39 -19.19 10.31
CA ASP A 283 -15.88 -20.27 11.15
C ASP A 283 -15.94 -19.84 12.63
N LYS A 284 -16.52 -20.69 13.49
CA LYS A 284 -16.42 -20.50 14.94
C LYS A 284 -14.93 -20.48 15.33
N PRO A 285 -14.49 -19.57 16.22
CA PRO A 285 -13.09 -19.50 16.62
C PRO A 285 -12.62 -20.85 17.16
N ARG A 286 -11.60 -21.42 16.53
CA ARG A 286 -10.89 -22.58 17.10
C ARG A 286 -10.07 -22.10 18.31
N PRO A 287 -10.03 -22.87 19.40
CA PRO A 287 -9.19 -22.56 20.53
C PRO A 287 -7.71 -22.56 20.11
N ILE A 288 -6.99 -21.51 20.50
CA ILE A 288 -5.57 -21.33 20.21
C ILE A 288 -4.79 -22.36 21.01
N THR A 289 -4.17 -23.33 20.34
CA THR A 289 -3.09 -24.14 20.92
C THR A 289 -1.79 -23.37 20.75
N SER A 290 -1.14 -23.06 21.86
CA SER A 290 0.14 -22.35 21.93
C SER A 290 1.25 -23.13 21.23
N SER A 291 1.80 -22.59 20.15
CA SER A 291 3.19 -22.80 19.76
C SER A 291 3.69 -21.67 18.85
N ASP A 292 4.43 -20.73 19.44
CA ASP A 292 5.62 -20.04 18.90
C ASP A 292 5.68 -19.65 17.42
N ALA A 293 4.61 -19.04 16.90
CA ALA A 293 4.69 -18.15 15.73
C ALA A 293 4.30 -16.74 16.17
N THR A 294 5.27 -15.83 16.22
CA THR A 294 4.96 -14.40 16.41
C THR A 294 4.24 -13.89 15.15
N PRO A 295 3.20 -13.04 15.27
CA PRO A 295 2.45 -12.50 14.12
C PRO A 295 3.33 -11.85 13.04
N VAL A 296 4.47 -11.28 13.45
CA VAL A 296 5.50 -10.71 12.56
C VAL A 296 6.15 -11.77 11.67
N LYS A 297 6.36 -12.99 12.20
CA LYS A 297 6.92 -14.11 11.44
C LYS A 297 5.93 -14.64 10.42
N GLU A 298 4.64 -14.77 10.75
CA GLU A 298 3.63 -15.19 9.77
C GLU A 298 3.45 -14.19 8.63
N LEU A 299 3.55 -12.88 8.93
CA LEU A 299 3.55 -11.84 7.90
C LEU A 299 4.81 -11.91 7.05
N ASN A 300 6.00 -11.98 7.65
CA ASN A 300 7.26 -12.10 6.91
C ASN A 300 7.31 -13.37 6.06
N ASP A 301 6.80 -14.49 6.56
CA ASP A 301 6.71 -15.76 5.83
C ASP A 301 5.69 -15.65 4.68
N TYR A 302 4.55 -14.98 4.87
CA TYR A 302 3.62 -14.68 3.78
C TYR A 302 4.26 -13.78 2.70
N MET A 303 4.96 -12.72 3.13
CA MET A 303 5.65 -11.79 2.23
C MET A 303 6.79 -12.48 1.48
N ALA A 304 7.51 -13.41 2.13
CA ALA A 304 8.59 -14.18 1.52
C ALA A 304 8.08 -15.27 0.56
N LEU A 305 6.93 -15.90 0.84
CA LEU A 305 6.32 -16.90 -0.05
C LEU A 305 5.82 -16.29 -1.35
N VAL A 306 5.35 -15.04 -1.33
CA VAL A 306 4.95 -14.31 -2.55
C VAL A 306 6.17 -14.04 -3.44
N VAL A 307 7.33 -13.74 -2.87
CA VAL A 307 8.61 -13.54 -3.60
C VAL A 307 9.16 -14.86 -4.16
N ALA A 308 8.91 -15.99 -3.50
CA ALA A 308 9.39 -17.30 -3.96
C ALA A 308 8.61 -17.83 -5.19
N ASP A 309 7.32 -17.54 -5.29
CA ASP A 309 6.49 -17.85 -6.48
C ASP A 309 6.82 -16.97 -7.71
N GLU A 310 7.61 -15.91 -7.54
CA GLU A 310 8.07 -15.03 -8.63
C GLU A 310 9.38 -15.52 -9.30
N GLN A 311 10.01 -16.57 -8.77
CA GLN A 311 11.25 -17.15 -9.30
C GLN A 311 11.10 -18.56 -9.89
N SER A 312 9.87 -19.07 -10.02
CA SER A 312 9.53 -20.35 -10.66
C SER A 312 8.62 -20.17 -11.86
#